data_AF-A0A942JWM5-F1
#
_entry.id   AF-A0A942JWM5-F1
#
_cell.length_a   1.000
_cell.length_b   1.000
_cell.length_c   1.000
_cell.angle_alpha   90.00
_cell.angle_beta   90.00
_cell.angle_gamma   90.00
#
_symmetry.space_group_name_H-M   'P 1'
#
loop_
_entity.id
_entity.type
_entity.pdbx_description
1 polymer ?
#
loop_
_entity_poly.entity_id
_entity_poly.type
_entity_poly.pdbx_seq_one_letter_code
_entity_poly.pdbx_strand_id
1 'polypeptide(L)' 'MANRGGFSWKRATGVTRAKSGISRATGIPLTKSGRQRKVGKMITGGGCLMPTLLLALMTCVVALALG' A
#
# COMPACT_ATOMS: atom_id res chain seq x y z
N MET A 1 8.27 12.58 -3.91
CA MET A 1 8.29 14.06 -3.92
C MET A 1 9.54 14.53 -3.19
N ALA A 2 10.38 15.31 -3.86
CA ALA A 2 11.54 15.94 -3.26
C ALA A 2 11.15 16.81 -2.05
N ASN A 3 11.78 16.56 -0.90
CA ASN A 3 11.62 17.35 0.31
C ASN A 3 12.48 18.62 0.18
N ARG A 4 11.99 19.61 -0.59
CA ARG A 4 12.51 20.97 -0.51
C ARG A 4 11.84 21.60 0.71
N GLY A 5 12.58 21.77 1.80
CA GLY A 5 12.13 22.23 3.13
C GLY A 5 11.52 23.64 3.18
N GLY A 6 10.56 23.94 2.31
CA GLY A 6 9.83 25.20 2.27
C GLY A 6 8.65 25.18 3.24
N PHE A 7 8.52 26.26 4.00
CA PHE A 7 7.41 26.52 4.90
C PHE A 7 6.08 26.36 4.15
N SER A 8 5.22 25.44 4.61
CA SER A 8 3.94 25.17 3.98
C SER A 8 2.81 25.71 4.85
N TRP A 9 2.05 26.67 4.33
CA TRP A 9 0.86 27.22 4.97
C TRP A 9 -0.16 26.15 5.35
N LYS A 10 -0.23 25.02 4.61
CA LYS A 10 -1.10 23.88 4.93
C LYS A 10 -0.67 23.09 6.18
N ARG A 11 0.59 23.23 6.62
CA ARG A 11 1.04 22.71 7.93
C ARG A 11 0.78 23.73 9.04
N ALA A 12 0.99 25.02 8.77
CA ALA A 12 0.78 26.10 9.73
C ALA A 12 -0.70 26.25 10.14
N THR A 13 -1.63 26.11 9.18
CA THR A 13 -3.08 26.13 9.44
C THR A 13 -3.61 24.85 10.11
N GLY A 14 -2.76 23.88 10.44
CA GLY A 14 -3.16 22.70 11.24
C GLY A 14 -4.01 21.66 10.52
N VAL A 15 -4.49 21.91 9.30
CA VAL A 15 -5.33 21.00 8.49
C VAL A 15 -4.69 19.60 8.36
N THR A 16 -3.36 19.55 8.24
CA THR A 16 -2.61 18.30 8.16
C THR A 16 -2.67 17.49 9.46
N ARG A 17 -2.63 18.16 10.62
CA ARG A 17 -2.71 17.50 11.94
C ARG A 17 -4.11 16.97 12.23
N ALA A 18 -5.15 17.73 11.90
CA ALA A 18 -6.54 17.29 12.03
C ALA A 18 -6.80 15.99 11.24
N LYS A 19 -6.38 15.94 9.98
CA LYS A 19 -6.52 14.74 9.13
C LYS A 19 -5.77 13.53 9.67
N SER A 20 -4.60 13.74 10.26
CA SER A 20 -3.82 12.68 10.92
C SER A 20 -4.48 12.20 12.22
N GLY A 21 -5.13 13.08 12.98
CA GLY A 21 -5.87 12.73 14.19
C GLY A 21 -7.07 11.84 13.87
N ILE A 22 -7.88 12.25 12.89
CA ILE A 22 -9.06 11.49 12.46
C ILE A 22 -8.64 10.12 11.88
N SER A 23 -7.55 10.07 11.11
CA SER A 23 -7.02 8.80 10.59
C SER A 23 -6.53 7.84 11.67
N ARG A 24 -6.07 8.35 12.83
CA ARG A 24 -5.67 7.52 13.98
C ARG A 24 -6.86 7.07 14.80
N ALA A 25 -7.86 7.93 14.97
CA ALA A 25 -9.10 7.59 15.65
C ALA A 25 -9.94 6.55 14.90
N THR A 26 -10.01 6.64 13.57
CA THR A 26 -10.83 5.73 12.74
C THR A 26 -10.05 4.54 12.16
N GLY A 27 -8.71 4.54 12.19
CA GLY A 27 -7.87 3.51 11.57
C GLY A 27 -7.90 3.49 10.02
N ILE A 28 -8.70 4.36 9.40
CA ILE A 28 -8.87 4.46 7.96
C ILE A 28 -7.97 5.59 7.42
N PRO A 29 -7.02 5.29 6.50
CA PRO A 29 -6.14 6.30 5.95
C PRO A 29 -6.93 7.25 5.04
N LEU A 30 -7.17 8.46 5.52
CA LEU A 30 -7.88 9.52 4.77
C LEU A 30 -6.99 10.20 3.71
N THR A 31 -5.69 9.86 3.66
CA THR A 31 -4.73 10.42 2.71
C THR A 31 -4.60 9.53 1.46
N LYS A 32 -4.44 10.15 0.28
CA LYS A 32 -4.15 9.42 -0.98
C LYS A 32 -2.93 8.51 -0.80
N SER A 33 -1.84 9.02 -0.22
CA SER A 33 -0.62 8.25 0.05
C SER A 33 -0.83 7.09 1.03
N GLY A 34 -1.65 7.27 2.07
CA GLY A 34 -1.99 6.20 3.01
C GLY A 34 -2.81 5.08 2.36
N ARG A 35 -3.76 5.42 1.47
CA ARG A 35 -4.48 4.42 0.66
C ARG A 35 -3.55 3.71 -0.32
N GLN A 36 -2.69 4.44 -1.02
CA GLN A 36 -1.70 3.84 -1.93
C GLN A 36 -0.73 2.90 -1.21
N ARG A 37 -0.43 3.12 0.08
CA ARG A 37 0.38 2.19 0.88
C ARG A 37 -0.40 0.95 1.31
N LYS A 38 -1.69 1.06 1.64
CA LYS A 38 -2.53 -0.13 1.90
C LYS A 38 -2.75 -0.95 0.63
N VAL A 39 -3.09 -0.28 -0.47
CA VAL A 39 -3.29 -0.90 -1.79
C VAL A 39 -1.97 -1.44 -2.35
N GLY A 40 -0.87 -0.71 -2.20
CA GLY A 40 0.47 -1.19 -2.52
C GLY A 40 0.85 -2.42 -1.72
N LYS A 41 0.56 -2.51 -0.42
CA LYS A 41 0.78 -3.77 0.32
C LYS A 41 -0.08 -4.94 -0.20
N MET A 42 -1.26 -4.66 -0.73
CA MET A 42 -2.11 -5.67 -1.38
C MET A 42 -1.62 -6.06 -2.78
N ILE A 43 -1.04 -5.12 -3.53
CA ILE A 43 -0.61 -5.30 -4.93
C ILE A 43 0.86 -5.74 -5.05
N THR A 44 1.76 -5.17 -4.27
CA THR A 44 3.22 -5.36 -4.35
C THR A 44 3.82 -6.16 -3.18
N GLY A 45 3.04 -7.00 -2.49
CA GLY A 45 3.61 -8.07 -1.65
C GLY A 45 3.88 -7.71 -0.19
N GLY A 46 2.81 -7.49 0.58
CA GLY A 46 2.79 -7.94 1.99
C GLY A 46 2.24 -9.37 2.15
N GLY A 47 1.74 -9.99 1.09
CA GLY A 47 1.29 -11.37 1.06
C GLY A 47 1.82 -12.07 -0.18
N CYS A 48 2.45 -13.23 0.02
CA CYS A 48 3.08 -14.07 -1.00
C CYS A 48 2.11 -14.68 -2.03
N LEU A 49 0.84 -14.25 -2.08
CA LEU A 49 -0.22 -14.90 -2.84
C LEU A 49 0.12 -15.01 -4.34
N MET A 50 0.68 -13.96 -4.94
CA MET A 50 1.03 -13.96 -6.37
C MET A 50 2.18 -14.93 -6.72
N PRO A 51 3.35 -14.90 -6.04
CA PRO A 51 4.39 -15.89 -6.33
C PRO A 51 3.96 -17.32 -6.00
N THR A 52 3.15 -17.56 -4.96
CA THR A 52 2.63 -18.91 -4.68
C THR A 52 1.66 -19.41 -5.73
N LEU A 53 0.76 -18.56 -6.25
CA LEU A 53 -0.19 -18.97 -7.31
C LEU A 53 0.55 -19.29 -8.61
N LEU A 54 1.54 -18.46 -8.96
CA LEU A 54 2.35 -18.65 -10.16
C LEU A 54 3.18 -19.94 -10.07
N LEU A 55 3.80 -20.21 -8.93
CA LEU A 55 4.56 -21.44 -8.71
C LEU A 55 3.65 -22.67 -8.71
N ALA A 56 2.49 -22.62 -8.06
CA ALA A 56 1.51 -23.70 -8.08
C ALA A 56 1.00 -24.01 -9.49
N LEU A 57 0.70 -22.98 -10.27
CA LEU A 57 0.26 -23.13 -11.66
C LEU A 57 1.36 -23.74 -12.53
N MET A 58 2.62 -23.28 -12.36
CA MET A 58 3.77 -23.87 -13.06
C MET A 58 3.98 -25.34 -12.70
N THR A 59 3.87 -25.73 -11.43
CA THR A 59 4.00 -27.13 -11.01
C THR A 59 2.86 -28.00 -11.55
N CYS A 60 1.63 -27.49 -11.60
CA CYS A 60 0.50 -28.22 -12.18
C CYS A 60 0.68 -28.45 -13.68
N VAL A 61 1.15 -27.45 -14.43
CA VAL A 61 1.41 -27.58 -15.88
C VAL A 61 2.51 -28.61 -16.15
N VAL A 62 3.60 -28.57 -15.38
CA VAL A 62 4.71 -29.53 -15.52
C VAL A 62 4.26 -30.95 -15.17
N ALA A 63 3.45 -31.13 -14.12
CA ALA A 63 2.90 -32.43 -13.74
C ALA A 63 1.95 -33.01 -14.82
N LEU A 64 1.10 -32.17 -15.42
CA LEU A 64 0.21 -32.56 -16.52
C LEU A 64 0.94 -32.80 -17.85
N ALA A 65 2.15 -32.26 -18.03
CA ALA A 65 2.95 -32.46 -19.23
C ALA A 65 3.88 -33.69 -19.14
N LEU A 66 4.14 -34.19 -17.94
CA LEU A 66 5.02 -35.34 -17.67
C LEU A 66 4.25 -36.62 -17.30
N GLY A 67 2.96 -36.51 -16.97
CA GLY A 67 2.04 -37.65 -16.77
C GLY A 67 1.18 -37.89 -18.00
#